data_AF-A0A7S4MHN7-F1
#
_entry.id   AF-A0A7S4MHN7-F1
#
_cell.length_a   1.000
_cell.length_b   1.000
_cell.length_c   1.000
_cell.angle_alpha   90.00
_cell.angle_beta   90.00
_cell.angle_gamma   90.00
#
_symmetry.space_group_name_H-M   'P 1'
#
loop_
_entity.id
_entity.type
_entity.pdbx_description
1 polymer ?
#
loop_
_entity_poly.entity_id
_entity_poly.type
_entity_poly.pdbx_seq_one_letter_code
_entity_poly.pdbx_strand_id
1 'polypeptide(L)'
;MTGKATGKGLDVKGKSAKRGKLSGYVPFVQIHDESHKDQVAYVPDGVRMRCFYGRECDRDNAAEYLERFAEECVGRDNDFGRVRVYSRDDWVAAGCVTKIDTYARGEGGDGSGDEKEGTKAEDGNDSSKYSDDGCDSSNRIRRGSTDSFDRRCKLIRNLSTRRASVESERSGKAAAQMIKPCWGLECPQSLFWESIVRSRPVRRLPGSDLDTGRPSEPAFQDMNLKTVRVAEDGGDDIDCPSRTAVVWQPPDACGDDPLDPRTLLVAYEERGRVLPVVSDFDCFTVGTRGVPYNRPLPPEQVGLVEWSVERVGGILDAQAERRRRREERAKETLGEAKPDEAKEPSWTAMWLDVLKRATSDPEDTASDVPIPPYGYGDGTSYSMMGRAVERLDCGAVRHGAECFNYKFPQELDRQFLIVSDTLPGNVPWKYVSEPELRELLAKKANEGFSFPLNPKWVLCDPGWKDVYDKLINSEDLNVKRSMATWFPPVSGVRRRIEEVCERHPRGFLRDETAGAGRAGGGRNTLDVDDSGTEAMDLAELQLGRYLALQRAKRKLRTVLLLRRIGMEASVHRSDQNEGGGIDDRDGDKDGDRHRATEEENETAEADEVVTEIRSGSASFASVNARVCT
;
A
#
# COMPACT_ATOMS: atom_id res chain seq x y z
N MET A 1 10.60 4.01 22.67
CA MET A 1 9.87 4.46 21.47
C MET A 1 8.96 5.61 21.84
N THR A 2 8.88 6.63 20.99
CA THR A 2 8.29 7.96 21.30
C THR A 2 6.77 7.98 21.41
N GLY A 3 6.08 6.86 21.12
CA GLY A 3 4.61 6.78 21.03
C GLY A 3 4.02 7.58 19.86
N LYS A 4 4.86 8.20 19.02
CA LYS A 4 4.46 8.92 17.82
C LYS A 4 4.70 8.03 16.61
N ALA A 5 3.67 7.89 15.79
CA ALA A 5 3.69 7.07 14.58
C ALA A 5 2.71 7.64 13.58
N THR A 6 2.74 7.11 12.36
CA THR A 6 1.75 7.45 11.36
C THR A 6 1.28 6.22 10.58
N GLY A 7 0.02 6.22 10.13
CA GLY A 7 -0.53 5.07 9.42
C GLY A 7 0.07 4.89 8.01
N LYS A 8 0.14 3.64 7.57
CA LYS A 8 0.63 3.19 6.27
C LYS A 8 -0.14 3.89 5.14
N GLY A 9 0.56 4.38 4.14
CA GLY A 9 -0.02 4.72 2.84
C GLY A 9 -0.13 3.49 1.94
N LEU A 10 -0.71 3.66 0.75
CA LEU A 10 -0.83 2.60 -0.24
C LEU A 10 0.53 2.10 -0.76
N ASP A 11 1.59 2.87 -0.58
CA ASP A 11 2.95 2.57 -1.00
C ASP A 11 3.72 1.65 -0.03
N VAL A 12 3.34 1.61 1.26
CA VAL A 12 3.96 0.73 2.27
C VAL A 12 3.13 -0.55 2.42
N LYS A 13 3.68 -1.66 1.92
CA LYS A 13 3.04 -2.99 1.97
C LYS A 13 3.59 -3.92 3.06
N GLY A 14 4.66 -3.50 3.74
CA GLY A 14 5.24 -4.25 4.86
C GLY A 14 4.26 -4.45 6.00
N LYS A 15 4.38 -5.57 6.72
CA LYS A 15 3.45 -5.91 7.79
C LYS A 15 3.92 -5.40 9.14
N SER A 16 2.98 -4.86 9.90
CA SER A 16 3.21 -4.43 11.27
C SER A 16 3.50 -5.62 12.17
N ALA A 17 4.46 -5.48 13.09
CA ALA A 17 4.73 -6.47 14.12
C ALA A 17 3.51 -6.61 15.06
N LYS A 18 3.18 -7.84 15.45
CA LYS A 18 2.07 -8.18 16.34
C LYS A 18 2.48 -8.15 17.82
N ARG A 19 3.76 -8.30 18.14
CA ARG A 19 4.28 -8.35 19.51
C ARG A 19 5.72 -7.84 19.59
N GLY A 20 6.31 -7.96 20.77
CA GLY A 20 7.64 -7.46 21.08
C GLY A 20 7.70 -5.94 21.15
N LYS A 21 8.91 -5.41 21.26
CA LYS A 21 9.17 -3.98 21.38
C LYS A 21 8.68 -3.22 20.15
N LEU A 22 8.68 -3.84 18.97
CA LEU A 22 8.26 -3.23 17.70
C LEU A 22 6.74 -3.35 17.43
N SER A 23 5.95 -3.89 18.37
CA SER A 23 4.52 -4.12 18.16
C SER A 23 3.80 -2.86 17.67
N GLY A 24 2.96 -3.03 16.64
CA GLY A 24 2.21 -1.96 15.98
C GLY A 24 2.97 -1.28 14.83
N TYR A 25 4.30 -1.25 14.87
CA TYR A 25 5.13 -0.64 13.82
C TYR A 25 5.46 -1.62 12.69
N VAL A 26 5.80 -1.10 11.52
CA VAL A 26 6.28 -1.89 10.37
C VAL A 26 7.81 -2.03 10.45
N PRO A 27 8.37 -3.21 10.80
CA PRO A 27 9.81 -3.42 10.73
C PRO A 27 10.29 -3.30 9.28
N PHE A 28 11.46 -2.70 9.07
CA PHE A 28 12.08 -2.72 7.74
C PHE A 28 12.45 -4.15 7.33
N VAL A 29 13.01 -4.92 8.27
CA VAL A 29 13.39 -6.33 8.06
C VAL A 29 12.23 -7.27 8.39
N GLN A 30 11.61 -7.83 7.35
CA GLN A 30 10.48 -8.77 7.38
C GLN A 30 10.91 -10.24 7.35
N ILE A 31 12.21 -10.51 7.24
CA ILE A 31 12.80 -11.84 7.33
C ILE A 31 13.48 -12.05 8.69
N HIS A 32 13.38 -13.24 9.24
CA HIS A 32 14.09 -13.64 10.46
C HIS A 32 14.66 -15.06 10.39
N ASP A 33 14.42 -15.77 9.29
CA ASP A 33 15.17 -16.96 8.91
C ASP A 33 16.35 -16.50 8.04
N GLU A 34 17.58 -16.87 8.42
CA GLU A 34 18.79 -16.47 7.69
C GLU A 34 18.77 -16.97 6.23
N SER A 35 18.18 -18.15 5.98
CA SER A 35 18.05 -18.71 4.64
C SER A 35 17.10 -17.92 3.74
N HIS A 36 16.23 -17.09 4.32
CA HIS A 36 15.31 -16.25 3.56
C HIS A 36 16.01 -15.04 2.93
N LYS A 37 17.25 -14.70 3.35
CA LYS A 37 18.06 -13.66 2.69
C LYS A 37 18.29 -13.95 1.21
N ASP A 38 18.47 -15.23 0.86
CA ASP A 38 18.69 -15.67 -0.52
C ASP A 38 17.41 -15.73 -1.37
N GLN A 39 16.25 -15.55 -0.74
CA GLN A 39 14.94 -15.53 -1.42
C GLN A 39 14.46 -14.10 -1.70
N VAL A 40 15.09 -13.09 -1.11
CA VAL A 40 14.84 -11.67 -1.40
C VAL A 40 15.38 -11.38 -2.80
N ALA A 41 14.58 -10.68 -3.60
CA ALA A 41 14.94 -10.32 -4.95
C ALA A 41 16.21 -9.47 -4.98
N TYR A 42 16.95 -9.59 -6.08
CA TYR A 42 18.13 -8.78 -6.34
C TYR A 42 17.80 -7.28 -6.21
N VAL A 43 18.63 -6.57 -5.45
CA VAL A 43 18.54 -5.12 -5.33
C VAL A 43 19.26 -4.50 -6.53
N PRO A 44 18.57 -3.78 -7.42
CA PRO A 44 19.21 -3.19 -8.60
C PRO A 44 20.30 -2.20 -8.22
N ASP A 45 21.35 -2.15 -9.02
CA ASP A 45 22.43 -1.17 -8.88
C ASP A 45 21.94 0.24 -9.19
N GLY A 46 22.65 1.25 -8.68
CA GLY A 46 22.30 2.66 -8.85
C GLY A 46 21.13 3.15 -7.99
N VAL A 47 20.24 2.25 -7.54
CA VAL A 47 19.10 2.61 -6.68
C VAL A 47 19.59 3.09 -5.31
N ARG A 48 19.08 4.23 -4.85
CA ARG A 48 19.43 4.84 -3.55
C ARG A 48 18.27 4.77 -2.58
N MET A 49 18.58 4.84 -1.29
CA MET A 49 17.61 4.92 -0.19
C MET A 49 18.06 5.93 0.86
N ARG A 50 17.10 6.42 1.65
CA ARG A 50 17.36 7.29 2.81
C ARG A 50 17.17 6.53 4.11
N CYS A 51 18.11 6.72 5.03
CA CYS A 51 18.13 6.17 6.37
C CYS A 51 18.23 7.32 7.38
N PHE A 52 17.42 7.28 8.43
CA PHE A 52 17.43 8.28 9.50
C PHE A 52 17.74 7.64 10.84
N TYR A 53 18.52 8.34 11.66
CA TYR A 53 18.93 7.89 12.98
C TYR A 53 18.42 8.84 14.04
N GLY A 54 18.12 8.30 15.22
CA GLY A 54 17.70 9.07 16.39
C GLY A 54 18.83 9.73 17.18
N ARG A 55 20.09 9.55 16.80
CA ARG A 55 21.29 10.21 17.35
C ARG A 55 22.28 10.52 16.23
N GLU A 56 23.03 11.62 16.36
CA GLU A 56 24.04 12.02 15.37
C GLU A 56 25.17 10.99 15.24
N CYS A 57 25.71 10.57 16.38
CA CYS A 57 26.78 9.57 16.43
C CYS A 57 26.38 8.24 15.79
N ASP A 58 25.11 7.86 15.87
CA ASP A 58 24.60 6.63 15.24
C ASP A 58 24.61 6.74 13.71
N ARG A 59 24.22 7.90 13.16
CA ARG A 59 24.33 8.20 11.72
C ARG A 59 25.79 8.15 11.28
N ASP A 60 26.68 8.80 12.03
CA ASP A 60 28.09 8.91 11.64
C ASP A 60 28.79 7.56 11.68
N ASN A 61 28.55 6.77 12.73
CA ASN A 61 29.03 5.39 12.82
C ASN A 61 28.50 4.53 11.67
N ALA A 62 27.24 4.72 11.28
CA ALA A 62 26.65 4.02 10.16
C ALA A 62 27.30 4.41 8.82
N ALA A 63 27.53 5.70 8.60
CA ALA A 63 28.16 6.21 7.40
C ALA A 63 29.60 5.70 7.26
N GLU A 64 30.41 5.81 8.31
CA GLU A 64 31.80 5.30 8.34
C GLU A 64 31.84 3.80 8.05
N TYR A 65 30.94 3.03 8.68
CA TYR A 65 30.85 1.59 8.43
C TYR A 65 30.51 1.26 6.98
N LEU A 66 29.55 1.97 6.38
CA LEU A 66 29.13 1.76 4.99
C LEU A 66 30.24 2.13 4.00
N GLU A 67 30.95 3.23 4.24
CA GLU A 67 32.08 3.65 3.41
C GLU A 67 33.22 2.62 3.46
N ARG A 68 33.60 2.18 4.66
CA ARG A 68 34.63 1.13 4.82
C ARG A 68 34.22 -0.17 4.15
N PHE A 69 32.97 -0.60 4.32
CA PHE A 69 32.47 -1.81 3.67
C PHE A 69 32.47 -1.69 2.14
N ALA A 70 32.13 -0.50 1.60
CA ALA A 70 32.20 -0.24 0.17
C ALA A 70 33.65 -0.35 -0.33
N GLU A 71 34.62 0.25 0.34
CA GLU A 71 36.05 0.15 0.00
C GLU A 71 36.56 -1.30 -0.02
N GLU A 72 36.16 -2.11 0.97
CA GLU A 72 36.50 -3.53 1.04
C GLU A 72 35.92 -4.34 -0.13
N CYS A 73 34.79 -3.89 -0.70
CA CYS A 73 34.12 -4.56 -1.81
C CYS A 73 34.54 -4.09 -3.20
N VAL A 74 35.04 -2.85 -3.35
CA VAL A 74 35.50 -2.30 -4.64
C VAL A 74 36.63 -3.12 -5.27
N GLY A 75 37.35 -3.93 -4.49
CA GLY A 75 38.29 -4.94 -5.01
C GLY A 75 37.65 -6.19 -5.65
N ARG A 76 36.32 -6.26 -5.76
CA ARG A 76 35.55 -7.44 -6.22
C ARG A 76 34.62 -7.14 -7.42
N ASP A 77 34.94 -6.16 -8.25
CA ASP A 77 34.15 -5.71 -9.42
C ASP A 77 32.79 -5.03 -9.12
N ASN A 78 32.49 -4.72 -7.85
CA ASN A 78 31.25 -4.05 -7.47
C ASN A 78 31.50 -2.57 -7.10
N ASP A 79 31.15 -1.64 -7.99
CA ASP A 79 31.05 -0.22 -7.65
C ASP A 79 29.67 0.06 -7.06
N PHE A 80 29.59 0.08 -5.73
CA PHE A 80 28.37 0.42 -5.02
C PHE A 80 28.00 1.90 -5.14
N GLY A 81 28.93 2.78 -5.51
CA GLY A 81 28.77 4.22 -5.45
C GLY A 81 28.92 4.80 -4.03
N ARG A 82 28.96 6.14 -3.94
CA ARG A 82 29.31 6.85 -2.70
C ARG A 82 28.14 6.99 -1.73
N VAL A 83 28.45 6.89 -0.44
CA VAL A 83 27.57 7.26 0.68
C VAL A 83 27.49 8.80 0.78
N ARG A 84 26.29 9.35 1.01
CA ARG A 84 26.06 10.79 1.21
C ARG A 84 25.54 11.04 2.61
N VAL A 85 26.32 11.77 3.39
CA VAL A 85 25.92 12.27 4.72
C VAL A 85 25.44 13.69 4.55
N TYR A 86 24.26 13.98 5.10
CA TYR A 86 23.69 15.31 5.07
C TYR A 86 23.61 15.85 6.50
N SER A 87 24.00 17.11 6.66
CA SER A 87 23.76 17.84 7.89
C SER A 87 22.26 18.11 8.06
N ARG A 88 21.86 18.50 9.27
CA ARG A 88 20.49 18.97 9.50
C ARG A 88 20.15 20.15 8.59
N ASP A 89 21.09 21.06 8.39
CA ASP A 89 20.89 22.25 7.57
C ASP A 89 20.73 21.91 6.08
N ASP A 90 21.43 20.88 5.59
CA ASP A 90 21.25 20.39 4.21
C ASP A 90 19.83 19.85 3.99
N TRP A 91 19.32 19.07 4.93
CA TRP A 91 17.94 18.55 4.86
C TRP A 91 16.89 19.65 5.01
N VAL A 92 17.16 20.64 5.86
CA VAL A 92 16.30 21.82 5.98
C VAL A 92 16.29 22.61 4.67
N ALA A 93 17.45 22.81 4.06
CA ALA A 93 17.58 23.50 2.78
C ALA A 93 16.88 22.75 1.64
N ALA A 94 16.88 21.42 1.69
CA ALA A 94 16.15 20.56 0.76
C ALA A 94 14.63 20.49 1.02
N GLY A 95 14.11 21.17 2.05
CA GLY A 95 12.69 21.12 2.44
C GLY A 95 12.27 19.79 3.10
N CYS A 96 13.23 18.90 3.36
CA CYS A 96 13.05 17.57 3.93
C CYS A 96 12.77 17.59 5.45
N VAL A 97 13.28 18.61 6.15
CA VAL A 97 13.09 18.81 7.60
C VAL A 97 12.70 20.26 7.85
N THR A 98 11.72 20.53 8.72
CA THR A 98 11.33 21.91 9.01
C THR A 98 12.38 22.61 9.90
N LYS A 99 12.64 23.89 9.62
CA LYS A 99 13.33 24.81 10.54
C LYS A 99 12.45 25.00 11.77
N ILE A 100 12.61 24.12 12.77
CA ILE A 100 11.99 24.36 14.09
C ILE A 100 12.91 25.35 14.80
N ASP A 101 12.39 26.54 15.05
CA ASP A 101 13.07 27.66 15.69
C ASP A 101 13.87 27.21 16.92
N THR A 102 15.16 27.57 16.89
CA THR A 102 16.04 27.62 18.04
C THR A 102 15.57 28.70 19.01
N TYR A 103 14.50 28.42 19.78
CA TYR A 103 14.18 29.26 20.92
C TYR A 103 15.20 29.02 22.04
N ALA A 104 16.10 30.00 22.14
CA ALA A 104 16.87 30.43 23.29
C ALA A 104 17.38 29.33 24.24
N ARG A 105 18.70 29.09 24.16
CA ARG A 105 19.49 28.89 25.39
C ARG A 105 19.09 30.01 26.35
N GLY A 106 18.30 29.68 27.37
CA GLY A 106 18.15 30.54 28.53
C GLY A 106 19.55 30.73 29.11
N GLU A 107 20.08 31.93 28.97
CA GLU A 107 21.22 32.39 29.74
C GLU A 107 20.88 32.16 31.22
N GLY A 108 21.79 31.48 31.91
CA GLY A 108 21.66 31.20 33.33
C GLY A 108 21.56 32.51 34.11
N GLY A 109 20.41 32.74 34.73
CA GLY A 109 20.29 33.65 35.84
C GLY A 109 20.78 32.94 37.09
N ASP A 110 21.91 33.40 37.63
CA ASP A 110 22.37 33.10 38.99
C ASP A 110 21.23 33.36 39.99
N GLY A 111 20.76 32.29 40.61
CA GLY A 111 19.81 32.32 41.71
C GLY A 111 20.44 31.72 42.95
N SER A 112 21.08 32.56 43.74
CA SER A 112 21.56 32.27 45.10
C SER A 112 20.44 31.65 45.93
N GLY A 113 20.76 30.53 46.56
CA GLY A 113 19.88 29.86 47.51
C GLY A 113 19.64 30.71 48.75
N ASP A 114 18.42 30.61 49.27
CA ASP A 114 18.14 30.84 50.67
C ASP A 114 17.13 29.79 51.14
N GLU A 115 17.62 28.96 52.06
CA GLU A 115 16.87 27.99 52.84
C GLU A 115 15.89 28.73 53.76
N LYS A 116 14.62 28.32 53.79
CA LYS A 116 13.81 28.36 55.02
C LYS A 116 12.89 27.15 55.14
N GLU A 117 13.21 26.34 56.14
CA GLU A 117 12.31 25.44 56.85
C GLU A 117 11.02 26.15 57.31
N GLY A 118 9.93 25.38 57.43
CA GLY A 118 8.91 25.74 58.41
C GLY A 118 7.49 25.22 58.16
N THR A 119 7.21 24.08 58.79
CA THR A 119 5.99 23.77 59.57
C THR A 119 4.67 23.35 58.89
N LYS A 120 4.19 22.22 59.42
CA LYS A 120 2.85 21.61 59.33
C LYS A 120 1.74 22.55 59.80
N ALA A 121 0.54 22.37 59.24
CA ALA A 121 -0.71 22.40 59.99
C ALA A 121 -1.79 21.57 59.27
N GLU A 122 -2.53 20.81 60.08
CA GLU A 122 -3.71 20.01 59.76
C GLU A 122 -4.98 20.91 59.72
N ASP A 123 -6.12 20.26 59.45
CA ASP A 123 -7.51 20.72 59.56
C ASP A 123 -8.04 21.60 58.39
N GLY A 124 -9.26 21.44 57.89
CA GLY A 124 -10.36 20.59 58.28
C GLY A 124 -11.52 20.73 57.28
N ASN A 125 -12.32 19.67 57.24
CA ASN A 125 -13.75 19.57 56.93
C ASN A 125 -14.52 20.88 56.65
N ASP A 126 -15.26 20.96 55.53
CA ASP A 126 -16.57 21.63 55.55
C ASP A 126 -17.54 21.06 54.50
N SER A 127 -18.78 20.96 54.93
CA SER A 127 -19.94 20.35 54.31
C SER A 127 -21.12 21.32 54.41
N SER A 128 -21.78 21.68 53.30
CA SER A 128 -23.18 22.13 53.28
C SER A 128 -23.68 22.16 51.82
N LYS A 129 -24.71 21.39 51.44
CA LYS A 129 -26.16 21.65 51.56
C LYS A 129 -26.65 22.88 50.78
N TYR A 130 -27.57 22.67 49.82
CA TYR A 130 -28.83 23.41 49.59
C TYR A 130 -29.59 22.73 48.41
N SER A 131 -30.70 22.02 48.67
CA SER A 131 -32.12 22.32 48.28
C SER A 131 -32.36 22.34 46.76
N ASP A 132 -33.10 21.44 46.13
CA ASP A 132 -34.50 20.98 46.32
C ASP A 132 -35.54 22.10 46.28
N ASP A 133 -36.16 22.26 45.10
CA ASP A 133 -37.45 22.88 44.75
C ASP A 133 -37.65 22.50 43.26
N GLY A 134 -38.77 22.04 42.73
CA GLY A 134 -40.16 22.18 43.11
C GLY A 134 -40.95 22.27 41.80
N CYS A 135 -41.88 21.33 41.60
CA CYS A 135 -42.81 21.18 40.49
C CYS A 135 -43.60 22.45 40.15
N ASP A 136 -43.84 22.74 38.85
CA ASP A 136 -45.19 23.14 38.42
C ASP A 136 -45.46 22.85 36.93
N SER A 137 -46.66 22.36 36.67
CA SER A 137 -47.22 21.96 35.39
C SER A 137 -48.36 22.90 35.04
N SER A 138 -48.33 23.58 33.88
CA SER A 138 -49.58 23.95 33.20
C SER A 138 -49.43 24.41 31.74
N ASN A 139 -50.38 23.90 30.95
CA ASN A 139 -50.71 24.14 29.56
C ASN A 139 -50.55 25.59 29.03
N ARG A 140 -49.94 25.72 27.84
CA ARG A 140 -50.36 26.72 26.85
C ARG A 140 -50.05 26.31 25.41
N ILE A 141 -51.10 25.99 24.66
CA ILE A 141 -51.11 25.91 23.19
C ILE A 141 -51.12 27.34 22.64
N ARG A 142 -50.12 27.73 21.82
CA ARG A 142 -50.30 28.36 20.48
C ARG A 142 -49.01 28.99 19.92
N ARG A 143 -48.85 28.72 18.60
CA ARG A 143 -48.20 29.49 17.54
C ARG A 143 -46.68 29.42 17.43
N GLY A 144 -46.28 28.99 16.24
CA GLY A 144 -44.90 28.74 15.84
C GLY A 144 -44.07 30.01 15.82
N SER A 145 -42.82 29.84 16.23
CA SER A 145 -41.79 30.86 16.14
C SER A 145 -40.56 30.21 15.53
N THR A 146 -40.19 30.71 14.34
CA THR A 146 -38.94 30.47 13.62
C THR A 146 -37.69 30.85 14.43
N ASP A 147 -37.85 31.38 15.63
CA ASP A 147 -36.79 31.81 16.53
C ASP A 147 -36.07 30.64 17.25
N SER A 148 -36.68 29.45 17.30
CA SER A 148 -36.07 28.24 17.91
C SER A 148 -34.93 27.67 17.04
N PHE A 149 -35.10 27.69 15.71
CA PHE A 149 -34.10 27.19 14.78
C PHE A 149 -32.88 28.11 14.72
N ASP A 150 -33.10 29.42 14.70
CA ASP A 150 -32.02 30.42 14.63
C ASP A 150 -31.20 30.45 15.94
N ARG A 151 -31.82 30.22 17.10
CA ARG A 151 -31.10 30.03 18.38
C ARG A 151 -30.27 28.75 18.39
N ARG A 152 -30.77 27.65 17.80
CA ARG A 152 -30.01 26.39 17.68
C ARG A 152 -28.83 26.54 16.72
N CYS A 153 -29.01 27.21 15.58
CA CYS A 153 -27.95 27.50 14.63
C CYS A 153 -26.89 28.44 15.20
N LYS A 154 -27.28 29.48 15.96
CA LYS A 154 -26.33 30.37 16.67
C LYS A 154 -25.57 29.64 17.77
N LEU A 155 -26.22 28.73 18.51
CA LEU A 155 -25.56 27.90 19.52
C LEU A 155 -24.54 26.95 18.87
N ILE A 156 -24.87 26.31 17.74
CA ILE A 156 -23.96 25.45 16.98
C ILE A 156 -22.80 26.27 16.39
N ARG A 157 -23.06 27.47 15.86
CA ARG A 157 -22.02 28.37 15.34
C ARG A 157 -21.05 28.82 16.44
N ASN A 158 -21.57 29.20 17.61
CA ASN A 158 -20.78 29.65 18.76
C ASN A 158 -20.00 28.49 19.41
N LEU A 159 -20.56 27.28 19.46
CA LEU A 159 -19.84 26.09 19.88
C LEU A 159 -18.75 25.71 18.87
N SER A 160 -19.00 25.87 17.57
CA SER A 160 -18.00 25.60 16.52
C SER A 160 -16.85 26.62 16.54
N THR A 161 -17.14 27.92 16.76
CA THR A 161 -16.09 28.95 16.90
C THR A 161 -15.30 28.82 18.19
N ARG A 162 -15.94 28.53 19.33
CA ARG A 162 -15.23 28.23 20.60
C ARG A 162 -14.40 26.95 20.51
N ARG A 163 -14.89 25.92 19.81
CA ARG A 163 -14.14 24.68 19.59
C ARG A 163 -12.96 24.91 18.64
N ALA A 164 -13.12 25.71 17.59
CA ALA A 164 -12.03 26.07 16.68
C ALA A 164 -10.94 26.93 17.35
N SER A 165 -11.31 27.84 18.25
CA SER A 165 -10.33 28.64 19.01
C SER A 165 -9.63 27.82 20.10
N VAL A 166 -10.34 26.94 20.81
CA VAL A 166 -9.73 26.01 21.76
C VAL A 166 -8.88 24.93 21.05
N GLU A 167 -9.26 24.50 19.85
CA GLU A 167 -8.45 23.60 19.00
C GLU A 167 -7.23 24.30 18.39
N SER A 168 -7.32 25.59 18.06
CA SER A 168 -6.19 26.41 17.62
C SER A 168 -5.18 26.64 18.75
N GLU A 169 -5.64 26.91 19.98
CA GLU A 169 -4.75 27.05 21.14
C GLU A 169 -4.19 25.70 21.62
N ARG A 170 -4.96 24.61 21.50
CA ARG A 170 -4.46 23.25 21.78
C ARG A 170 -3.51 22.73 20.69
N SER A 171 -3.71 23.05 19.42
CA SER A 171 -2.78 22.64 18.36
C SER A 171 -1.46 23.41 18.47
N GLY A 172 -1.49 24.69 18.84
CA GLY A 172 -0.28 25.49 19.11
C GLY A 172 0.54 24.98 20.30
N LYS A 173 -0.11 24.54 21.40
CA LYS A 173 0.59 23.99 22.58
C LYS A 173 0.96 22.51 22.46
N ALA A 174 0.21 21.70 21.69
CA ALA A 174 0.56 20.30 21.42
C ALA A 174 1.66 20.15 20.36
N ALA A 175 1.81 21.11 19.45
CA ALA A 175 2.89 21.13 18.46
C ALA A 175 4.29 21.34 19.10
N ALA A 176 4.36 21.89 20.31
CA ALA A 176 5.61 22.17 21.02
C ALA A 176 6.21 20.97 21.76
N GLN A 177 5.62 19.78 21.67
CA GLN A 177 6.28 18.57 22.17
C GLN A 177 7.38 18.17 21.18
N MET A 178 8.53 18.84 21.31
CA MET A 178 9.71 18.77 20.44
C MET A 178 9.94 17.33 19.97
N ILE A 179 9.77 17.13 18.67
CA ILE A 179 10.25 15.92 18.01
C ILE A 179 11.76 16.01 18.07
N LYS A 180 12.40 15.00 18.67
CA LYS A 180 13.86 14.93 18.75
C LYS A 180 14.42 15.08 17.33
N PRO A 181 15.52 15.85 17.14
CA PRO A 181 16.18 15.92 15.86
C PRO A 181 16.47 14.49 15.35
N CYS A 182 16.37 14.29 14.04
CA CYS A 182 16.79 13.07 13.37
C CYS A 182 17.91 13.42 12.38
N TRP A 183 18.82 12.47 12.18
CA TRP A 183 20.01 12.67 11.35
C TRP A 183 19.96 11.69 10.17
N GLY A 184 19.94 12.23 8.96
CA GLY A 184 19.73 11.45 7.73
C GLY A 184 21.02 11.12 6.99
N LEU A 185 20.99 9.99 6.31
CA LEU A 185 22.02 9.37 5.49
C LEU A 185 21.35 8.92 4.19
N GLU A 186 21.98 9.13 3.04
CA GLU A 186 21.55 8.53 1.77
C GLU A 186 22.64 7.62 1.24
N CYS A 187 22.28 6.39 0.94
CA CYS A 187 23.23 5.38 0.50
C CYS A 187 22.66 4.53 -0.65
N PRO A 188 23.53 3.87 -1.43
CA PRO A 188 23.10 2.83 -2.35
C PRO A 188 22.33 1.73 -1.62
N GLN A 189 21.16 1.35 -2.14
CA GLN A 189 20.29 0.35 -1.50
C GLN A 189 20.98 -1.03 -1.46
N SER A 190 21.75 -1.37 -2.50
CA SER A 190 22.51 -2.62 -2.56
C SER A 190 23.61 -2.67 -1.50
N LEU A 191 24.35 -1.57 -1.30
CA LEU A 191 25.34 -1.44 -0.23
C LEU A 191 24.69 -1.62 1.15
N PHE A 192 23.57 -0.95 1.41
CA PHE A 192 22.86 -1.08 2.68
C PHE A 192 22.39 -2.52 2.91
N TRP A 193 21.80 -3.16 1.90
CA TRP A 193 21.33 -4.53 1.97
C TRP A 193 22.46 -5.51 2.31
N GLU A 194 23.56 -5.46 1.57
CA GLU A 194 24.70 -6.36 1.74
C GLU A 194 25.40 -6.15 3.09
N SER A 195 25.66 -4.90 3.45
CA SER A 195 26.46 -4.54 4.63
C SER A 195 25.69 -4.58 5.95
N ILE A 196 24.39 -4.29 5.97
CA ILE A 196 23.58 -4.21 7.20
C ILE A 196 22.68 -5.42 7.38
N VAL A 197 22.03 -5.88 6.32
CA VAL A 197 21.06 -6.98 6.43
C VAL A 197 21.73 -8.33 6.15
N ARG A 198 22.47 -8.47 5.04
CA ARG A 198 23.04 -9.77 4.64
C ARG A 198 24.18 -10.19 5.56
N SER A 199 25.10 -9.28 5.89
CA SER A 199 26.29 -9.57 6.70
C SER A 199 26.01 -9.78 8.20
N ARG A 200 24.82 -9.39 8.70
CA ARG A 200 24.48 -9.42 10.14
C ARG A 200 23.31 -10.36 10.44
N PRO A 201 23.21 -10.91 11.67
CA PRO A 201 22.09 -11.76 12.04
C PRO A 201 20.75 -11.01 12.01
N VAL A 202 19.76 -11.60 11.34
CA VAL A 202 18.36 -11.12 11.33
C VAL A 202 17.45 -11.98 12.20
N ARG A 203 17.96 -13.08 12.77
CA ARG A 203 17.20 -13.98 13.63
C ARG A 203 16.55 -13.26 14.82
N ARG A 204 15.25 -13.48 14.97
CA ARG A 204 14.41 -13.03 16.10
C ARG A 204 13.97 -14.25 16.87
N LEU A 205 14.34 -14.36 18.15
CA LEU A 205 13.95 -15.50 18.97
C LEU A 205 12.47 -15.38 19.38
N PRO A 206 11.64 -16.43 19.24
CA PRO A 206 10.27 -16.39 19.73
C PRO A 206 10.20 -16.01 21.22
N GLY A 207 9.31 -15.08 21.57
CA GLY A 207 9.14 -14.54 22.92
C GLY A 207 10.16 -13.47 23.33
N SER A 208 11.19 -13.18 22.53
CA SER A 208 12.13 -12.10 22.82
C SER A 208 11.51 -10.72 22.57
N ASP A 209 12.16 -9.67 23.08
CA ASP A 209 11.77 -8.28 22.81
C ASP A 209 11.79 -7.91 21.32
N LEU A 210 12.53 -8.68 20.50
CA LEU A 210 12.62 -8.47 19.05
C LEU A 210 11.67 -9.37 18.24
N ASP A 211 10.93 -10.26 18.91
CA ASP A 211 9.93 -11.11 18.27
C ASP A 211 8.79 -10.26 17.70
N THR A 212 8.60 -10.32 16.39
CA THR A 212 7.53 -9.58 15.71
C THR A 212 6.19 -10.30 15.77
N GLY A 213 6.14 -11.58 16.13
CA GLY A 213 4.95 -12.43 16.03
C GLY A 213 4.47 -12.64 14.60
N ARG A 214 5.35 -12.43 13.62
CA ARG A 214 5.11 -12.65 12.20
C ARG A 214 6.05 -13.76 11.69
N PRO A 215 5.62 -14.58 10.72
CA PRO A 215 6.52 -15.47 9.99
C PRO A 215 7.59 -14.67 9.20
N SER A 216 8.62 -15.37 8.74
CA SER A 216 9.71 -14.78 7.94
C SER A 216 9.25 -14.71 6.49
N GLU A 217 9.10 -13.50 5.93
CA GLU A 217 8.42 -13.28 4.65
C GLU A 217 9.29 -12.51 3.63
N PRO A 218 10.00 -13.22 2.73
CA PRO A 218 10.85 -12.56 1.72
C PRO A 218 10.07 -11.64 0.79
N ALA A 219 8.82 -11.96 0.46
CA ALA A 219 7.98 -11.15 -0.41
C ALA A 219 7.68 -9.76 0.19
N PHE A 220 7.39 -9.69 1.50
CA PHE A 220 7.22 -8.40 2.18
C PHE A 220 8.55 -7.65 2.34
N GLN A 221 9.69 -8.36 2.38
CA GLN A 221 11.00 -7.72 2.34
C GLN A 221 11.26 -7.04 0.99
N ASP A 222 10.93 -7.70 -0.13
CA ASP A 222 11.01 -7.11 -1.47
C ASP A 222 10.17 -5.84 -1.58
N MET A 223 8.95 -5.89 -1.02
CA MET A 223 8.06 -4.73 -0.99
C MET A 223 8.67 -3.59 -0.20
N ASN A 224 9.17 -3.83 1.02
CA ASN A 224 9.83 -2.80 1.83
C ASN A 224 11.03 -2.19 1.11
N LEU A 225 11.86 -3.00 0.46
CA LEU A 225 12.98 -2.51 -0.36
C LEU A 225 12.49 -1.63 -1.50
N LYS A 226 11.45 -2.05 -2.23
CA LYS A 226 10.87 -1.25 -3.31
C LYS A 226 10.31 0.08 -2.79
N THR A 227 9.64 0.07 -1.64
CA THR A 227 8.99 1.24 -1.06
C THR A 227 9.99 2.33 -0.63
N VAL A 228 11.14 1.97 -0.06
CA VAL A 228 12.12 2.95 0.47
C VAL A 228 13.12 3.49 -0.57
N ARG A 229 12.88 3.23 -1.86
CA ARG A 229 13.72 3.75 -2.95
C ARG A 229 13.48 5.25 -3.10
N VAL A 230 14.56 6.01 -3.21
CA VAL A 230 14.48 7.42 -3.61
C VAL A 230 13.96 7.45 -5.04
N ALA A 231 12.86 8.14 -5.29
CA ALA A 231 12.39 8.36 -6.66
C ALA A 231 13.48 9.10 -7.44
N GLU A 232 13.93 8.51 -8.56
CA GLU A 232 15.02 9.07 -9.37
C GLU A 232 14.60 10.37 -10.07
N ASP A 233 13.30 10.55 -10.28
CA ASP A 233 12.73 11.73 -10.92
C ASP A 233 11.76 12.41 -9.96
N GLY A 234 11.96 13.72 -9.76
CA GLY A 234 11.03 14.61 -9.10
C GLY A 234 9.73 14.75 -9.89
N GLY A 235 9.00 13.65 -10.04
CA GLY A 235 7.65 13.64 -10.58
C GLY A 235 6.82 14.58 -9.72
N ASP A 236 6.50 15.73 -10.29
CA ASP A 236 5.59 16.74 -9.77
C ASP A 236 4.16 16.19 -9.69
N ASP A 237 3.94 15.09 -8.97
CA ASP A 237 2.61 14.71 -8.50
C ASP A 237 2.22 15.72 -7.42
N ILE A 238 1.83 16.91 -7.91
CA ILE A 238 1.46 18.15 -7.21
C ILE A 238 0.41 17.91 -6.12
N ASP A 239 -0.32 16.80 -6.16
CA ASP A 239 -1.45 16.52 -5.26
C ASP A 239 -1.15 15.49 -4.15
N CYS A 240 0.04 14.89 -4.09
CA CYS A 240 0.43 14.07 -2.94
C CYS A 240 1.53 14.79 -2.14
N PRO A 241 1.22 15.43 -1.00
CA PRO A 241 2.21 16.20 -0.25
C PRO A 241 3.40 15.31 0.09
N SER A 242 4.59 15.63 -0.45
CA SER A 242 5.91 15.00 -0.29
C SER A 242 6.00 14.02 0.90
N ARG A 243 5.61 12.76 0.69
CA ARG A 243 5.85 11.67 1.64
C ARG A 243 6.85 10.76 0.96
N THR A 244 8.02 10.63 1.58
CA THR A 244 9.02 9.68 1.11
C THR A 244 9.12 8.59 2.16
N ALA A 245 8.90 7.33 1.75
CA ALA A 245 9.16 6.22 2.64
C ALA A 245 10.67 6.05 2.81
N VAL A 246 11.10 5.89 4.05
CA VAL A 246 12.51 5.85 4.45
C VAL A 246 12.72 4.77 5.49
N VAL A 247 13.98 4.43 5.73
CA VAL A 247 14.35 3.58 6.87
C VAL A 247 14.66 4.45 8.06
N TRP A 248 14.17 4.07 9.23
CA TRP A 248 14.43 4.79 10.47
C TRP A 248 14.92 3.85 11.56
N GLN A 249 15.99 4.28 12.23
CA GLN A 249 16.55 3.64 13.40
C GLN A 249 16.13 4.43 14.66
N PRO A 250 15.21 3.90 15.49
CA PRO A 250 14.79 4.58 16.70
C PRO A 250 15.95 4.68 17.71
N PRO A 251 16.08 5.82 18.42
CA PRO A 251 17.19 6.04 19.36
C PRO A 251 17.20 5.03 20.51
N ASP A 252 16.02 4.61 20.97
CA ASP A 252 15.88 3.67 22.10
C ASP A 252 15.92 2.20 21.64
N ALA A 253 15.97 1.92 20.34
CA ALA A 253 15.80 0.56 19.82
C ALA A 253 17.11 -0.21 19.68
N CYS A 254 18.25 0.48 19.53
CA CYS A 254 19.53 -0.13 19.16
C CYS A 254 20.38 -0.61 20.34
N GLY A 255 20.09 -0.20 21.58
CA GLY A 255 21.11 -0.31 22.64
C GLY A 255 22.40 0.39 22.16
N ASP A 256 23.49 -0.38 22.04
CA ASP A 256 24.82 0.11 21.65
C ASP A 256 25.17 -0.08 20.17
N ASP A 257 24.40 -0.82 19.37
CA ASP A 257 24.75 -1.12 17.96
C ASP A 257 23.78 -0.42 16.99
N PRO A 258 24.10 0.79 16.46
CA PRO A 258 23.24 1.57 15.56
C PRO A 258 22.95 0.89 14.21
N LEU A 259 23.58 -0.26 13.96
CA LEU A 259 23.52 -1.00 12.72
C LEU A 259 22.82 -2.36 12.89
N ASP A 260 22.09 -2.61 14.00
CA ASP A 260 21.30 -3.83 14.19
C ASP A 260 20.05 -3.83 13.26
N PRO A 261 20.04 -4.68 12.21
CA PRO A 261 18.97 -4.70 11.21
C PRO A 261 17.60 -5.04 11.81
N ARG A 262 17.56 -5.74 12.95
CA ARG A 262 16.30 -6.20 13.58
C ARG A 262 15.49 -5.06 14.18
N THR A 263 16.11 -3.89 14.35
CA THR A 263 15.53 -2.73 15.04
C THR A 263 15.11 -1.61 14.09
N LEU A 264 15.43 -1.75 12.80
CA LEU A 264 15.04 -0.82 11.74
C LEU A 264 13.53 -0.86 11.50
N LEU A 265 12.94 0.32 11.32
CA LEU A 265 11.54 0.52 10.98
C LEU A 265 11.41 1.16 9.60
N VAL A 266 10.29 0.90 8.93
CA VAL A 266 9.82 1.76 7.84
C VAL A 266 9.23 3.03 8.47
N ALA A 267 9.55 4.18 7.90
CA ALA A 267 9.06 5.48 8.33
C ALA A 267 8.67 6.34 7.12
N TYR A 268 7.90 7.40 7.35
CA TYR A 268 7.71 8.46 6.40
C TYR A 268 8.51 9.69 6.80
N GLU A 269 9.27 10.22 5.84
CA GLU A 269 9.70 11.60 5.79
C GLU A 269 8.51 12.44 5.26
N GLU A 270 7.76 13.08 6.15
CA GLU A 270 6.60 13.91 5.80
C GLU A 270 6.51 15.17 6.68
N ARG A 271 6.19 16.31 6.05
CA ARG A 271 6.00 17.61 6.73
C ARG A 271 7.20 17.99 7.62
N GLY A 272 8.41 17.68 7.14
CA GLY A 272 9.64 17.97 7.86
C GLY A 272 9.90 17.09 9.08
N ARG A 273 9.27 15.91 9.17
CA ARG A 273 9.36 14.96 10.29
C ARG A 273 9.63 13.56 9.74
N VAL A 274 10.32 12.74 10.53
CA VAL A 274 10.44 11.29 10.28
C VAL A 274 9.59 10.55 11.30
N LEU A 275 8.51 9.90 10.83
CA LEU A 275 7.56 9.20 11.67
C LEU A 275 7.52 7.72 11.29
N PRO A 276 7.72 6.78 12.24
CA PRO A 276 7.61 5.37 11.96
C PRO A 276 6.19 5.02 11.51
N VAL A 277 6.10 4.06 10.58
CA VAL A 277 4.83 3.60 10.03
C VAL A 277 4.19 2.56 10.95
N VAL A 278 2.88 2.70 11.16
CA VAL A 278 2.00 1.73 11.80
C VAL A 278 0.86 1.37 10.83
N SER A 279 0.03 0.38 11.16
CA SER A 279 -1.19 0.15 10.39
C SER A 279 -2.13 1.35 10.48
N ASP A 280 -2.70 1.77 9.35
CA ASP A 280 -3.84 2.70 9.31
C ASP A 280 -5.16 1.93 9.45
N PHE A 281 -6.27 2.65 9.39
CA PHE A 281 -7.62 2.09 9.37
C PHE A 281 -8.11 1.94 7.94
N ASP A 282 -8.10 0.70 7.47
CA ASP A 282 -8.73 0.29 6.21
C ASP A 282 -10.26 0.46 6.33
N CYS A 283 -10.82 1.46 5.65
CA CYS A 283 -12.26 1.73 5.73
C CYS A 283 -13.04 0.71 4.88
N PHE A 284 -13.92 -0.08 5.50
CA PHE A 284 -14.71 -1.07 4.76
C PHE A 284 -15.78 -0.43 3.86
N THR A 285 -16.72 0.31 4.46
CA THR A 285 -17.76 1.10 3.77
C THR A 285 -18.22 2.26 4.64
N VAL A 286 -18.92 3.24 4.06
CA VAL A 286 -19.50 4.39 4.76
C VAL A 286 -21.00 4.45 4.52
N GLY A 287 -21.78 4.38 5.59
CA GLY A 287 -23.23 4.58 5.57
C GLY A 287 -23.60 6.04 5.79
N THR A 288 -24.44 6.60 4.92
CA THR A 288 -24.97 7.96 5.08
C THR A 288 -26.49 7.97 5.05
N ARG A 289 -27.11 8.95 5.72
CA ARG A 289 -28.57 9.15 5.72
C ARG A 289 -28.88 10.60 5.45
N GLY A 290 -29.75 10.86 4.46
CA GLY A 290 -30.11 12.23 4.06
C GLY A 290 -29.00 13.01 3.36
N VAL A 291 -27.92 12.34 2.92
CA VAL A 291 -26.82 12.96 2.17
C VAL A 291 -27.14 12.88 0.67
N PRO A 292 -27.08 14.01 -0.07
CA PRO A 292 -27.38 14.02 -1.49
C PRO A 292 -26.19 13.56 -2.35
N TYR A 293 -26.38 12.50 -3.13
CA TYR A 293 -25.42 12.02 -4.13
C TYR A 293 -25.77 12.59 -5.51
N ASN A 294 -25.33 13.83 -5.77
CA ASN A 294 -25.69 14.57 -6.99
C ASN A 294 -24.64 14.48 -8.09
N ARG A 295 -23.48 13.88 -7.81
CA ARG A 295 -22.42 13.68 -8.79
C ARG A 295 -22.42 12.21 -9.20
N PRO A 296 -22.49 11.90 -10.51
CA PRO A 296 -22.34 10.53 -10.97
C PRO A 296 -20.94 10.01 -10.64
N LEU A 297 -20.79 8.69 -10.60
CA LEU A 297 -19.48 8.06 -10.58
C LEU A 297 -18.74 8.43 -11.88
N PRO A 298 -17.42 8.69 -11.85
CA PRO A 298 -16.68 8.97 -13.08
C PRO A 298 -16.84 7.85 -14.12
N PRO A 299 -17.01 8.15 -15.42
CA PRO A 299 -17.28 7.14 -16.45
C PRO A 299 -16.28 5.97 -16.47
N GLU A 300 -15.00 6.27 -16.27
CA GLU A 300 -13.92 5.28 -16.16
C GLU A 300 -14.11 4.34 -14.97
N GLN A 301 -14.62 4.84 -13.84
CA GLN A 301 -14.96 4.01 -12.68
C GLN A 301 -16.24 3.20 -12.92
N VAL A 302 -17.22 3.72 -13.66
CA VAL A 302 -18.40 2.91 -14.08
C VAL A 302 -17.94 1.74 -14.94
N GLY A 303 -17.04 1.98 -15.90
CA GLY A 303 -16.41 0.92 -16.70
C GLY A 303 -15.67 -0.10 -15.84
N LEU A 304 -14.97 0.33 -14.79
CA LEU A 304 -14.34 -0.59 -13.82
C LEU A 304 -15.36 -1.44 -13.06
N VAL A 305 -16.51 -0.90 -12.67
CA VAL A 305 -17.57 -1.67 -12.00
C VAL A 305 -18.11 -2.75 -12.96
N GLU A 306 -18.39 -2.38 -14.22
CA GLU A 306 -18.86 -3.30 -15.25
C GLU A 306 -17.85 -4.42 -15.52
N TRP A 307 -16.58 -4.05 -15.71
CA TRP A 307 -15.47 -4.98 -15.85
C TRP A 307 -15.38 -5.91 -14.63
N SER A 308 -15.45 -5.36 -13.41
CA SER A 308 -15.38 -6.15 -12.18
C SER A 308 -16.50 -7.19 -12.11
N VAL A 309 -17.75 -6.79 -12.39
CA VAL A 309 -18.90 -7.71 -12.43
C VAL A 309 -18.71 -8.82 -13.48
N GLU A 310 -18.22 -8.48 -14.66
CA GLU A 310 -17.94 -9.45 -15.72
C GLU A 310 -16.87 -10.46 -15.30
N ARG A 311 -15.74 -9.99 -14.76
CA ARG A 311 -14.64 -10.85 -14.33
C ARG A 311 -15.01 -11.73 -13.14
N VAL A 312 -15.77 -11.19 -12.17
CA VAL A 312 -16.35 -11.98 -11.07
C VAL A 312 -17.25 -13.09 -11.63
N GLY A 313 -18.15 -12.76 -12.56
CA GLY A 313 -19.02 -13.74 -13.21
C GLY A 313 -18.24 -14.87 -13.90
N GLY A 314 -17.17 -14.53 -14.64
CA GLY A 314 -16.30 -15.51 -15.29
C GLY A 314 -15.55 -16.42 -14.32
N ILE A 315 -15.16 -15.91 -13.15
CA ILE A 315 -14.57 -16.72 -12.07
C ILE A 315 -15.58 -17.74 -11.54
N LEU A 316 -16.82 -17.31 -11.29
CA LEU A 316 -17.89 -18.18 -10.80
C LEU A 316 -18.23 -19.28 -11.82
N ASP A 317 -18.31 -18.93 -13.11
CA ASP A 317 -18.48 -19.88 -14.21
C ASP A 317 -17.36 -20.94 -14.24
N ALA A 318 -16.11 -20.50 -14.14
CA ALA A 318 -14.96 -21.39 -14.13
C ALA A 318 -14.94 -22.31 -12.90
N GLN A 319 -15.34 -21.82 -11.73
CA GLN A 319 -15.44 -22.63 -10.52
C GLN A 319 -16.57 -23.67 -10.62
N ALA A 320 -17.75 -23.28 -11.11
CA ALA A 320 -18.87 -24.19 -11.31
C ALA A 320 -18.51 -25.33 -12.28
N GLU A 321 -17.83 -25.02 -13.38
CA GLU A 321 -17.38 -26.01 -14.36
C GLU A 321 -16.35 -26.99 -13.79
N ARG A 322 -15.36 -26.51 -13.00
CA ARG A 322 -14.39 -27.38 -12.34
C ARG A 322 -15.07 -28.36 -11.38
N ARG A 323 -16.02 -27.87 -10.58
CA ARG A 323 -16.79 -28.70 -9.64
C ARG A 323 -17.61 -29.75 -10.39
N ARG A 324 -18.30 -29.37 -11.46
CA ARG A 324 -19.05 -30.31 -12.30
C ARG A 324 -18.15 -31.43 -12.85
N ARG A 325 -16.99 -31.09 -13.40
CA ARG A 325 -16.01 -32.08 -13.88
C ARG A 325 -15.50 -33.00 -12.77
N ARG A 326 -15.29 -32.44 -11.56
CA ARG A 326 -14.86 -33.22 -10.40
C ARG A 326 -15.95 -34.20 -9.94
N GLU A 327 -17.21 -33.77 -9.92
CA GLU A 327 -18.35 -34.63 -9.60
C GLU A 327 -18.55 -35.73 -10.65
N GLU A 328 -18.40 -35.42 -11.94
CA GLU A 328 -18.43 -36.39 -13.04
C GLU A 328 -17.32 -37.44 -12.89
N ARG A 329 -16.07 -37.01 -12.65
CA ARG A 329 -14.93 -37.92 -12.41
C ARG A 329 -15.13 -38.78 -11.17
N ALA A 330 -15.63 -38.21 -10.07
CA ALA A 330 -15.87 -38.95 -8.84
C ALA A 330 -16.91 -40.07 -9.03
N LYS A 331 -17.88 -39.87 -9.94
CA LYS A 331 -18.85 -40.91 -10.34
C LYS A 331 -18.19 -42.00 -11.19
N GLU A 332 -17.25 -41.64 -12.06
CA GLU A 332 -16.52 -42.59 -12.92
C GLU A 332 -15.52 -43.46 -12.15
N THR A 333 -14.83 -42.89 -11.15
CA THR A 333 -13.76 -43.59 -10.41
C THR A 333 -14.22 -44.35 -9.17
N LEU A 334 -15.53 -44.64 -9.05
CA LEU A 334 -16.10 -45.36 -7.89
C LEU A 334 -15.73 -44.75 -6.52
N GLY A 335 -15.45 -43.44 -6.45
CA GLY A 335 -15.11 -42.75 -5.21
C GLY A 335 -13.62 -42.76 -4.83
N GLU A 336 -12.72 -43.34 -5.64
CA GLU A 336 -11.27 -43.17 -5.46
C GLU A 336 -10.82 -41.80 -6.01
N ALA A 337 -11.17 -40.72 -5.31
CA ALA A 337 -10.63 -39.40 -5.62
C ALA A 337 -9.16 -39.35 -5.17
N LYS A 338 -8.23 -39.13 -6.11
CA LYS A 338 -6.82 -38.89 -5.77
C LYS A 338 -6.73 -37.64 -4.85
N PRO A 339 -6.08 -37.74 -3.67
CA PRO A 339 -5.98 -36.64 -2.72
C PRO A 339 -5.35 -35.37 -3.27
N ASP A 340 -4.46 -35.48 -4.26
CA ASP A 340 -3.64 -34.37 -4.74
C ASP A 340 -4.29 -33.50 -5.84
N GLU A 341 -5.44 -33.90 -6.41
CA GLU A 341 -6.18 -33.11 -7.43
C GLU A 341 -7.24 -32.16 -6.81
N ALA A 342 -7.25 -31.98 -5.49
CA ALA A 342 -8.50 -31.73 -4.76
C ALA A 342 -8.73 -30.33 -4.15
N LYS A 343 -7.81 -29.37 -4.26
CA LYS A 343 -8.02 -28.04 -3.65
C LYS A 343 -8.50 -27.03 -4.69
N GLU A 344 -9.69 -26.48 -4.47
CA GLU A 344 -10.15 -25.34 -5.27
C GLU A 344 -9.20 -24.15 -5.07
N PRO A 345 -8.82 -23.43 -6.14
CA PRO A 345 -8.04 -22.21 -6.01
C PRO A 345 -8.76 -21.18 -5.11
N SER A 346 -7.99 -20.44 -4.32
CA SER A 346 -8.54 -19.32 -3.53
C SER A 346 -9.06 -18.20 -4.43
N TRP A 347 -9.91 -17.34 -3.88
CA TRP A 347 -10.40 -16.15 -4.60
C TRP A 347 -9.23 -15.32 -5.15
N THR A 348 -8.26 -15.01 -4.30
CA THR A 348 -7.07 -14.23 -4.66
C THR A 348 -6.27 -14.87 -5.80
N ALA A 349 -6.09 -16.19 -5.79
CA ALA A 349 -5.38 -16.87 -6.86
C ALA A 349 -6.13 -16.77 -8.20
N MET A 350 -7.46 -16.95 -8.19
CA MET A 350 -8.27 -16.80 -9.39
C MET A 350 -8.30 -15.35 -9.90
N TRP A 351 -8.37 -14.37 -8.99
CA TRP A 351 -8.36 -12.96 -9.36
C TRP A 351 -7.00 -12.52 -9.92
N LEU A 352 -5.90 -13.03 -9.37
CA LEU A 352 -4.56 -12.79 -9.92
C LEU A 352 -4.46 -13.27 -11.38
N ASP A 353 -5.06 -14.41 -11.69
CA ASP A 353 -5.08 -14.91 -13.07
C ASP A 353 -5.93 -14.05 -14.00
N VAL A 354 -7.03 -13.47 -13.51
CA VAL A 354 -7.78 -12.44 -14.24
C VAL A 354 -6.87 -11.26 -14.58
N LEU A 355 -6.13 -10.75 -13.60
CA LEU A 355 -5.26 -9.58 -13.80
C LEU A 355 -4.08 -9.86 -14.74
N LYS A 356 -3.48 -11.05 -14.67
CA LYS A 356 -2.44 -11.48 -15.62
C LYS A 356 -2.97 -11.51 -17.05
N ARG A 357 -4.20 -12.01 -17.25
CA ARG A 357 -4.85 -12.03 -18.57
C ARG A 357 -5.18 -10.63 -19.04
N ALA A 358 -5.82 -9.82 -18.19
CA ALA A 358 -6.17 -8.43 -18.48
C ALA A 358 -4.93 -7.64 -18.92
N THR A 359 -3.82 -7.73 -18.18
CA THR A 359 -2.60 -6.99 -18.55
C THR A 359 -1.88 -7.55 -19.78
N SER A 360 -2.21 -8.77 -20.21
CA SER A 360 -1.67 -9.36 -21.45
C SER A 360 -2.54 -9.07 -22.66
N ASP A 361 -3.77 -8.64 -22.44
CA ASP A 361 -4.76 -8.33 -23.47
C ASP A 361 -4.77 -6.82 -23.72
N PRO A 362 -4.30 -6.35 -24.89
CA PRO A 362 -4.26 -4.92 -25.19
C PRO A 362 -5.66 -4.29 -25.29
N GLU A 363 -6.73 -5.08 -25.41
CA GLU A 363 -8.11 -4.58 -25.42
C GLU A 363 -8.67 -4.39 -24.00
N ASP A 364 -8.04 -4.97 -22.97
CA ASP A 364 -8.47 -4.83 -21.57
C ASP A 364 -7.85 -3.58 -20.91
N THR A 365 -8.52 -2.45 -21.15
CA THR A 365 -8.12 -1.13 -20.63
C THR A 365 -8.44 -0.91 -19.14
N ALA A 366 -9.09 -1.85 -18.44
CA ALA A 366 -9.40 -1.69 -17.02
C ALA A 366 -8.12 -1.58 -16.17
N SER A 367 -7.03 -2.19 -16.62
CA SER A 367 -5.74 -2.12 -15.93
C SER A 367 -5.09 -0.73 -16.00
N ASP A 368 -5.49 0.10 -16.98
CA ASP A 368 -4.94 1.43 -17.25
C ASP A 368 -5.66 2.55 -16.50
N VAL A 369 -6.81 2.28 -15.89
CA VAL A 369 -7.55 3.30 -15.14
C VAL A 369 -6.73 3.75 -13.92
N PRO A 370 -6.31 5.03 -13.86
CA PRO A 370 -5.45 5.53 -12.80
C PRO A 370 -6.17 5.47 -11.45
N ILE A 371 -5.43 5.09 -10.42
CA ILE A 371 -5.94 5.08 -9.04
C ILE A 371 -5.83 6.52 -8.51
N PRO A 372 -6.94 7.17 -8.12
CA PRO A 372 -6.88 8.51 -7.53
C PRO A 372 -6.11 8.51 -6.19
N PRO A 373 -5.66 9.69 -5.69
CA PRO A 373 -4.89 9.80 -4.44
C PRO A 373 -5.47 9.09 -3.21
N TYR A 374 -6.80 9.07 -3.08
CA TYR A 374 -7.51 8.36 -2.00
C TYR A 374 -8.20 7.08 -2.50
N GLY A 375 -7.75 6.49 -3.60
CA GLY A 375 -8.44 5.38 -4.25
C GLY A 375 -9.72 5.80 -4.98
N TYR A 376 -10.44 4.80 -5.49
CA TYR A 376 -11.69 5.01 -6.20
C TYR A 376 -12.81 5.47 -5.25
N GLY A 377 -13.86 6.08 -5.80
CA GLY A 377 -14.94 6.65 -5.00
C GLY A 377 -15.82 7.59 -5.80
N ASP A 378 -17.09 7.67 -5.41
CA ASP A 378 -17.96 8.75 -5.87
C ASP A 378 -17.55 10.10 -5.27
N GLY A 379 -17.98 11.20 -5.88
CA GLY A 379 -17.57 12.55 -5.45
C GLY A 379 -17.91 12.90 -4.00
N THR A 380 -18.92 12.28 -3.40
CA THR A 380 -19.29 12.48 -1.99
C THR A 380 -18.36 11.69 -1.08
N SER A 381 -18.24 10.38 -1.32
CA SER A 381 -17.37 9.49 -0.52
C SER A 381 -15.90 9.93 -0.60
N TYR A 382 -15.44 10.32 -1.79
CA TYR A 382 -14.10 10.85 -2.00
C TYR A 382 -13.83 12.13 -1.20
N SER A 383 -14.79 13.05 -1.19
CA SER A 383 -14.72 14.28 -0.38
C SER A 383 -14.68 13.98 1.12
N MET A 384 -15.49 13.03 1.60
CA MET A 384 -15.47 12.59 3.00
C MET A 384 -14.10 12.03 3.40
N MET A 385 -13.50 11.20 2.56
CA MET A 385 -12.18 10.61 2.81
C MET A 385 -11.08 11.65 2.78
N GLY A 386 -11.08 12.55 1.79
CA GLY A 386 -10.12 13.65 1.73
C GLY A 386 -10.18 14.55 2.98
N ARG A 387 -11.39 14.84 3.49
CA ARG A 387 -11.57 15.58 4.75
C ARG A 387 -11.14 14.78 5.98
N ALA A 388 -11.37 13.47 6.01
CA ALA A 388 -10.90 12.61 7.09
C ALA A 388 -9.37 12.60 7.15
N VAL A 389 -8.69 12.43 6.01
CA VAL A 389 -7.23 12.48 5.89
C VAL A 389 -6.69 13.84 6.31
N GLU A 390 -7.31 14.93 5.85
CA GLU A 390 -6.92 16.31 6.23
C GLU A 390 -7.06 16.54 7.75
N ARG A 391 -8.16 16.05 8.35
CA ARG A 391 -8.48 16.28 9.76
C ARG A 391 -7.68 15.38 10.71
N LEU A 392 -7.35 14.17 10.28
CA LEU A 392 -6.57 13.17 11.00
C LEU A 392 -5.09 13.25 10.58
N ASP A 393 -4.40 14.31 11.01
CA ASP A 393 -2.96 14.57 10.74
C ASP A 393 -2.02 13.46 11.27
N CYS A 394 -2.54 12.44 11.96
CA CYS A 394 -1.77 11.26 12.35
C CYS A 394 -1.67 10.20 11.25
N GLY A 395 -2.35 10.36 10.11
CA GLY A 395 -2.37 9.36 9.05
C GLY A 395 -3.15 8.09 9.43
N ALA A 396 -4.09 8.19 10.37
CA ALA A 396 -4.94 7.05 10.76
C ALA A 396 -5.86 6.57 9.62
N VAL A 397 -6.15 7.42 8.64
CA VAL A 397 -6.86 7.08 7.40
C VAL A 397 -6.03 7.63 6.25
N ARG A 398 -5.62 6.79 5.31
CA ARG A 398 -4.73 7.19 4.21
C ARG A 398 -5.32 6.94 2.83
N HIS A 399 -6.36 6.13 2.72
CA HIS A 399 -7.07 5.86 1.47
C HIS A 399 -8.58 5.72 1.67
N GLY A 400 -9.28 5.60 0.55
CA GLY A 400 -10.72 5.44 0.48
C GLY A 400 -11.19 4.04 0.85
N ALA A 401 -12.50 3.86 0.77
CA ALA A 401 -13.15 2.66 1.29
C ALA A 401 -13.06 1.46 0.33
N GLU A 402 -12.92 0.26 0.90
CA GLU A 402 -12.79 -1.02 0.19
C GLU A 402 -14.00 -1.34 -0.71
N CYS A 403 -15.16 -0.75 -0.42
CA CYS A 403 -16.34 -0.84 -1.29
C CYS A 403 -16.10 -0.33 -2.73
N PHE A 404 -15.08 0.51 -2.93
CA PHE A 404 -14.68 1.04 -4.23
C PHE A 404 -13.44 0.34 -4.82
N ASN A 405 -12.87 -0.66 -4.13
CA ASN A 405 -11.70 -1.39 -4.62
C ASN A 405 -12.10 -2.41 -5.71
N TYR A 406 -12.35 -1.91 -6.93
CA TYR A 406 -12.81 -2.70 -8.07
C TYR A 406 -11.70 -3.48 -8.77
N LYS A 407 -10.47 -2.97 -8.68
CA LYS A 407 -9.28 -3.55 -9.34
C LYS A 407 -8.77 -4.79 -8.59
N PHE A 408 -8.83 -4.78 -7.26
CA PHE A 408 -8.43 -5.87 -6.39
C PHE A 408 -9.44 -6.10 -5.25
N PRO A 409 -10.67 -6.56 -5.56
CA PRO A 409 -11.66 -6.86 -4.54
C PRO A 409 -11.15 -7.94 -3.57
N GLN A 410 -11.04 -7.58 -2.29
CA GLN A 410 -10.49 -8.44 -1.24
C GLN A 410 -11.53 -9.42 -0.68
N GLU A 411 -11.04 -10.46 0.00
CA GLU A 411 -11.90 -11.30 0.85
C GLU A 411 -12.39 -10.51 2.06
N LEU A 412 -13.62 -10.81 2.52
CA LEU A 412 -14.19 -10.17 3.69
C LEU A 412 -13.48 -10.62 4.97
N ASP A 413 -13.21 -9.66 5.85
CA ASP A 413 -12.76 -9.93 7.20
C ASP A 413 -13.84 -10.63 8.03
N ARG A 414 -13.42 -11.31 9.10
CA ARG A 414 -14.35 -11.98 10.03
C ARG A 414 -14.99 -11.02 11.04
N GLN A 415 -14.33 -9.89 11.31
CA GLN A 415 -14.76 -8.90 12.30
C GLN A 415 -14.59 -7.49 11.77
N PHE A 416 -15.55 -6.62 12.11
CA PHE A 416 -15.61 -5.23 11.69
C PHE A 416 -15.83 -4.32 12.89
N LEU A 417 -15.16 -3.16 12.89
CA LEU A 417 -15.44 -2.08 13.82
C LEU A 417 -16.49 -1.14 13.22
N ILE A 418 -17.65 -1.02 13.85
CA ILE A 418 -18.68 -0.05 13.47
C ILE A 418 -18.60 1.16 14.39
N VAL A 419 -18.62 2.35 13.81
CA VAL A 419 -18.75 3.63 14.51
C VAL A 419 -20.06 4.27 14.08
N SER A 420 -21.02 4.42 15.00
CA SER A 420 -22.30 5.09 14.72
C SER A 420 -22.95 5.54 16.03
N ASP A 421 -23.58 6.72 16.00
CA ASP A 421 -24.40 7.28 17.09
C ASP A 421 -25.76 6.59 17.25
N THR A 422 -26.11 5.70 16.33
CA THR A 422 -27.39 4.96 16.33
C THR A 422 -27.22 3.48 16.65
N LEU A 423 -26.08 3.10 17.25
CA LEU A 423 -25.85 1.74 17.73
C LEU A 423 -26.75 1.44 18.95
N PRO A 424 -27.26 0.20 19.08
CA PRO A 424 -28.01 -0.22 20.26
C PRO A 424 -27.19 0.01 21.54
N GLY A 425 -27.86 0.50 22.59
CA GLY A 425 -27.20 0.82 23.86
C GLY A 425 -26.46 2.17 23.87
N ASN A 426 -26.57 2.98 22.79
CA ASN A 426 -25.95 4.30 22.68
C ASN A 426 -24.42 4.26 22.89
N VAL A 427 -23.79 3.18 22.44
CA VAL A 427 -22.33 3.05 22.42
C VAL A 427 -21.78 3.72 21.17
N PRO A 428 -20.64 4.43 21.24
CA PRO A 428 -20.08 5.15 20.09
C PRO A 428 -19.52 4.20 19.02
N TRP A 429 -19.12 2.99 19.41
CA TRP A 429 -18.57 1.99 18.51
C TRP A 429 -18.80 0.57 19.05
N LYS A 430 -18.78 -0.43 18.16
CA LYS A 430 -18.91 -1.86 18.49
C LYS A 430 -18.18 -2.72 17.46
N TYR A 431 -17.47 -3.75 17.92
CA TYR A 431 -17.02 -4.83 17.05
C TYR A 431 -18.16 -5.81 16.77
N VAL A 432 -18.33 -6.17 15.50
CA VAL A 432 -19.33 -7.14 15.04
C VAL A 432 -18.69 -8.16 14.12
N SER A 433 -19.27 -9.35 14.05
CA SER A 433 -18.96 -10.34 13.02
C SER A 433 -19.52 -9.94 11.66
N GLU A 434 -19.05 -10.59 10.59
CA GLU A 434 -19.59 -10.39 9.24
C GLU A 434 -21.12 -10.57 9.15
N PRO A 435 -21.75 -11.64 9.72
CA PRO A 435 -23.20 -11.79 9.63
C PRO A 435 -23.96 -10.70 10.40
N GLU A 436 -23.45 -10.31 11.57
CA GLU A 436 -24.02 -9.21 12.36
C GLU A 436 -23.91 -7.86 11.62
N LEU A 437 -22.80 -7.63 10.90
CA LEU A 437 -22.64 -6.45 10.05
C LEU A 437 -23.72 -6.42 8.97
N ARG A 438 -23.93 -7.53 8.23
CA ARG A 438 -24.97 -7.60 7.19
C ARG A 438 -26.36 -7.34 7.74
N GLU A 439 -26.71 -7.94 8.88
CA GLU A 439 -28.00 -7.71 9.53
C GLU A 439 -28.17 -6.22 9.90
N LEU A 440 -27.14 -5.61 10.48
CA LEU A 440 -27.14 -4.20 10.85
C LEU A 440 -27.28 -3.29 9.63
N LEU A 441 -26.50 -3.53 8.56
CA LEU A 441 -26.57 -2.78 7.32
C LEU A 441 -27.96 -2.89 6.68
N ALA A 442 -28.53 -4.09 6.65
CA ALA A 442 -29.87 -4.35 6.14
C ALA A 442 -30.95 -3.62 6.95
N LYS A 443 -30.79 -3.52 8.28
CA LYS A 443 -31.67 -2.72 9.14
C LYS A 443 -31.49 -1.22 8.87
N LYS A 444 -30.26 -0.75 8.72
CA LYS A 444 -29.95 0.67 8.44
C LYS A 444 -30.48 1.11 7.08
N ALA A 445 -30.48 0.23 6.07
CA ALA A 445 -31.11 0.49 4.78
C ALA A 445 -32.61 0.84 4.92
N ASN A 446 -33.33 0.11 5.80
CA ASN A 446 -34.74 0.41 6.10
C ASN A 446 -34.93 1.74 6.86
N GLU A 447 -33.90 2.20 7.58
CA GLU A 447 -33.89 3.49 8.28
C GLU A 447 -33.49 4.67 7.35
N GLY A 448 -33.37 4.43 6.04
CA GLY A 448 -33.02 5.43 5.03
C GLY A 448 -31.52 5.67 4.89
N PHE A 449 -30.66 4.80 5.44
CA PHE A 449 -29.24 4.84 5.14
C PHE A 449 -28.95 4.22 3.77
N SER A 450 -27.99 4.78 3.06
CA SER A 450 -27.36 4.16 1.89
C SER A 450 -25.87 3.94 2.16
N PHE A 451 -25.32 2.90 1.56
CA PHE A 451 -23.89 2.61 1.60
C PHE A 451 -23.46 1.95 0.29
N PRO A 452 -22.30 2.32 -0.26
CA PRO A 452 -21.74 1.65 -1.43
C PRO A 452 -21.33 0.21 -1.10
N LEU A 453 -21.55 -0.70 -2.04
CA LEU A 453 -21.18 -2.11 -1.95
C LEU A 453 -20.21 -2.45 -3.07
N ASN A 454 -19.17 -3.23 -2.78
CA ASN A 454 -18.34 -3.81 -3.81
C ASN A 454 -19.14 -4.90 -4.55
N PRO A 455 -19.16 -4.94 -5.90
CA PRO A 455 -19.87 -5.98 -6.65
C PRO A 455 -19.43 -7.40 -6.28
N LYS A 456 -18.15 -7.59 -5.94
CA LYS A 456 -17.64 -8.89 -5.48
C LYS A 456 -18.41 -9.39 -4.27
N TRP A 457 -18.75 -8.52 -3.31
CA TRP A 457 -19.47 -8.95 -2.11
C TRP A 457 -20.86 -9.46 -2.48
N VAL A 458 -21.58 -8.71 -3.31
CA VAL A 458 -22.93 -9.05 -3.78
C VAL A 458 -22.96 -10.38 -4.53
N LEU A 459 -21.95 -10.63 -5.36
CA LEU A 459 -21.89 -11.79 -6.26
C LEU A 459 -21.26 -13.03 -5.61
N CYS A 460 -20.28 -12.85 -4.73
CA CYS A 460 -19.47 -13.96 -4.21
C CYS A 460 -19.78 -14.33 -2.77
N ASP A 461 -20.20 -13.39 -1.92
CA ASP A 461 -20.30 -13.62 -0.49
C ASP A 461 -21.78 -13.80 -0.08
N PRO A 462 -22.18 -15.01 0.38
CA PRO A 462 -23.57 -15.34 0.65
C PRO A 462 -24.30 -14.34 1.56
N GLY A 463 -25.48 -13.90 1.10
CA GLY A 463 -26.36 -13.00 1.83
C GLY A 463 -26.00 -11.51 1.78
N TRP A 464 -24.95 -11.11 1.04
CA TRP A 464 -24.75 -9.70 0.66
C TRP A 464 -25.73 -9.23 -0.40
N LYS A 465 -26.21 -10.14 -1.25
CA LYS A 465 -27.30 -9.87 -2.22
C LYS A 465 -28.55 -9.33 -1.53
N ASP A 466 -28.91 -9.87 -0.36
CA ASP A 466 -30.06 -9.38 0.42
C ASP A 466 -29.91 -7.91 0.83
N VAL A 467 -28.69 -7.49 1.18
CA VAL A 467 -28.40 -6.10 1.54
C VAL A 467 -28.50 -5.21 0.30
N TYR A 468 -27.93 -5.65 -0.81
CA TYR A 468 -28.03 -4.96 -2.11
C TYR A 468 -29.50 -4.81 -2.55
N ASP A 469 -30.31 -5.86 -2.43
CA ASP A 469 -31.72 -5.85 -2.83
C ASP A 469 -32.54 -4.90 -1.98
N LYS A 470 -32.26 -4.80 -0.68
CA LYS A 470 -32.89 -3.79 0.17
C LYS A 470 -32.54 -2.36 -0.25
N LEU A 471 -31.31 -2.10 -0.67
CA LEU A 471 -30.91 -0.78 -1.16
C LEU A 471 -31.55 -0.46 -2.51
N ILE A 472 -31.52 -1.40 -3.46
CA ILE A 472 -32.10 -1.23 -4.80
C ILE A 472 -33.62 -1.03 -4.76
N ASN A 473 -34.31 -1.79 -3.91
CA ASN A 473 -35.76 -1.73 -3.78
C ASN A 473 -36.25 -0.70 -2.73
N SER A 474 -35.34 0.07 -2.12
CA SER A 474 -35.71 1.09 -1.14
C SER A 474 -36.63 2.14 -1.77
N GLU A 475 -37.66 2.54 -1.05
CA GLU A 475 -38.55 3.63 -1.47
C GLU A 475 -37.98 5.02 -1.19
N ASP A 476 -36.95 5.11 -0.33
CA ASP A 476 -36.31 6.37 0.05
C ASP A 476 -35.59 7.01 -1.15
N LEU A 477 -35.91 8.27 -1.43
CA LEU A 477 -35.38 9.00 -2.58
C LEU A 477 -33.86 9.20 -2.52
N ASN A 478 -33.27 9.38 -1.33
CA ASN A 478 -31.82 9.52 -1.18
C ASN A 478 -31.13 8.19 -1.43
N VAL A 479 -31.69 7.09 -0.94
CA VAL A 479 -31.15 5.74 -1.20
C VAL A 479 -31.19 5.44 -2.71
N LYS A 480 -32.33 5.69 -3.38
CA LYS A 480 -32.46 5.52 -4.84
C LYS A 480 -31.42 6.33 -5.62
N ARG A 481 -31.20 7.60 -5.24
CA ARG A 481 -30.19 8.47 -5.87
C ARG A 481 -28.78 7.94 -5.66
N SER A 482 -28.44 7.54 -4.43
CA SER A 482 -27.13 6.96 -4.10
C SER A 482 -26.86 5.70 -4.94
N MET A 483 -27.85 4.80 -5.03
CA MET A 483 -27.73 3.60 -5.85
C MET A 483 -27.67 3.90 -7.35
N ALA A 484 -28.31 4.97 -7.83
CA ALA A 484 -28.18 5.42 -9.22
C ALA A 484 -26.81 6.03 -9.53
N THR A 485 -26.11 6.55 -8.52
CA THR A 485 -24.72 6.99 -8.66
C THR A 485 -23.76 5.80 -8.75
N TRP A 486 -23.84 4.84 -7.84
CA TRP A 486 -22.88 3.72 -7.78
C TRP A 486 -23.17 2.62 -8.81
N PHE A 487 -24.44 2.40 -9.13
CA PHE A 487 -24.89 1.42 -10.10
C PHE A 487 -25.86 2.09 -11.08
N PRO A 488 -25.37 2.88 -12.05
CA PRO A 488 -26.25 3.62 -12.96
C PRO A 488 -27.15 2.67 -13.77
N PRO A 489 -28.48 2.87 -13.80
CA PRO A 489 -29.38 1.99 -14.55
C PRO A 489 -29.03 1.89 -16.04
N VAL A 490 -28.58 2.99 -16.64
CA VAL A 490 -28.24 3.08 -18.08
C VAL A 490 -26.99 2.29 -18.46
N SER A 491 -26.16 1.95 -17.48
CA SER A 491 -24.92 1.19 -17.71
C SER A 491 -25.21 -0.31 -17.90
N GLY A 492 -26.37 -0.79 -17.43
CA GLY A 492 -26.72 -2.21 -17.47
C GLY A 492 -26.06 -3.05 -16.38
N VAL A 493 -25.20 -2.47 -15.54
CA VAL A 493 -24.52 -3.16 -14.43
C VAL A 493 -25.50 -3.87 -13.49
N ARG A 494 -26.64 -3.25 -13.18
CA ARG A 494 -27.66 -3.85 -12.32
C ARG A 494 -28.21 -5.15 -12.90
N ARG A 495 -28.56 -5.13 -14.19
CA ARG A 495 -29.07 -6.31 -14.90
C ARG A 495 -28.01 -7.41 -14.89
N ARG A 496 -26.74 -7.06 -15.11
CA ARG A 496 -25.64 -8.02 -15.12
C ARG A 496 -25.40 -8.65 -13.74
N ILE A 497 -25.54 -7.88 -12.66
CA ILE A 497 -25.48 -8.40 -11.29
C ILE A 497 -26.56 -9.47 -11.09
N GLU A 498 -27.82 -9.17 -11.47
CA GLU A 498 -28.92 -10.14 -11.38
C GLU A 498 -28.65 -11.40 -12.20
N GLU A 499 -28.23 -11.26 -13.47
CA GLU A 499 -27.87 -12.39 -14.34
C GLU A 499 -26.77 -13.29 -13.75
N VAL A 500 -25.80 -12.72 -13.03
CA VAL A 500 -24.75 -13.50 -12.38
C VAL A 500 -25.29 -14.18 -11.11
N CYS A 501 -26.06 -13.46 -10.28
CA CYS A 501 -26.68 -14.03 -9.07
C CYS A 501 -27.66 -15.17 -9.38
N GLU A 502 -28.46 -15.06 -10.45
CA GLU A 502 -29.38 -16.13 -10.87
C GLU A 502 -28.64 -17.39 -11.31
N ARG A 503 -27.52 -17.25 -12.02
CA ARG A 503 -26.68 -18.38 -12.44
C ARG A 503 -25.90 -19.00 -11.27
N HIS A 504 -25.47 -18.17 -10.33
CA HIS A 504 -24.61 -18.55 -9.21
C HIS A 504 -25.20 -18.14 -7.85
N PRO A 505 -26.34 -18.72 -7.44
CA PRO A 505 -27.06 -18.27 -6.24
C PRO A 505 -26.31 -18.50 -4.92
N ARG A 506 -25.29 -19.37 -4.93
CA ARG A 506 -24.42 -19.62 -3.77
C ARG A 506 -23.12 -18.81 -3.78
N GLY A 507 -22.93 -17.95 -4.79
CA GLY A 507 -21.72 -17.17 -4.97
C GLY A 507 -20.47 -18.04 -5.08
N PHE A 508 -19.37 -17.56 -4.50
CA PHE A 508 -18.07 -18.23 -4.53
C PHE A 508 -17.98 -19.30 -3.43
N LEU A 509 -17.78 -20.55 -3.82
CA LEU A 509 -17.77 -21.68 -2.89
C LEU A 509 -16.35 -21.94 -2.38
N ARG A 510 -16.09 -21.54 -1.13
CA ARG A 510 -14.83 -21.82 -0.43
C ARG A 510 -14.75 -23.30 -0.04
N ASP A 511 -13.54 -23.85 0.00
CA ASP A 511 -13.32 -25.23 0.47
C ASP A 511 -13.35 -25.24 2.00
N GLU A 512 -14.46 -25.69 2.60
CA GLU A 512 -14.69 -25.66 4.05
C GLU A 512 -13.64 -26.44 4.85
N THR A 513 -12.98 -27.42 4.20
CA THR A 513 -11.94 -28.25 4.82
C THR A 513 -10.66 -27.48 5.17
N ALA A 514 -10.44 -26.31 4.56
CA ALA A 514 -9.26 -25.49 4.81
C ALA A 514 -9.34 -24.68 6.13
N GLY A 515 -10.56 -24.36 6.61
CA GLY A 515 -10.74 -23.40 7.71
C GLY A 515 -10.94 -24.01 9.11
N ALA A 516 -11.25 -25.30 9.22
CA ALA A 516 -11.76 -25.86 10.48
C ALA A 516 -10.74 -26.67 11.31
N GLY A 517 -9.50 -26.89 10.87
CA GLY A 517 -8.73 -28.05 11.35
C GLY A 517 -7.25 -27.93 11.72
N ARG A 518 -6.53 -26.81 11.57
CA ARG A 518 -5.07 -26.81 11.84
C ARG A 518 -4.56 -25.59 12.60
N ALA A 519 -4.70 -25.63 13.92
CA ALA A 519 -3.88 -24.88 14.86
C ALA A 519 -2.48 -25.51 15.09
N GLY A 520 -2.00 -26.41 14.21
CA GLY A 520 -0.80 -27.21 14.45
C GLY A 520 0.04 -27.45 13.19
N GLY A 521 1.19 -26.77 13.13
CA GLY A 521 2.43 -27.15 12.45
C GLY A 521 2.37 -27.90 11.12
N GLY A 522 2.49 -27.17 10.00
CA GLY A 522 2.83 -27.75 8.71
C GLY A 522 3.39 -26.69 7.76
N ARG A 523 4.67 -26.84 7.36
CA ARG A 523 5.37 -25.99 6.40
C ARG A 523 4.75 -26.12 5.01
N ASN A 524 3.90 -25.19 4.61
CA ASN A 524 3.76 -24.71 3.24
C ASN A 524 3.23 -23.26 3.31
N THR A 525 3.97 -22.34 2.70
CA THR A 525 3.99 -20.89 2.93
C THR A 525 2.82 -20.10 2.32
N LEU A 526 1.63 -20.70 2.23
CA LEU A 526 0.43 -20.05 1.65
C LEU A 526 -0.88 -20.37 2.41
N ASP A 527 -0.82 -21.14 3.50
CA ASP A 527 -2.01 -21.61 4.26
C ASP A 527 -2.06 -21.06 5.71
N VAL A 528 -1.30 -20.01 6.03
CA VAL A 528 -1.53 -19.23 7.27
C VAL A 528 -2.84 -18.47 7.09
N ASP A 529 -3.61 -18.24 8.18
CA ASP A 529 -4.82 -17.41 8.22
C ASP A 529 -4.56 -15.99 7.68
N ASP A 530 -4.41 -15.89 6.37
CA ASP A 530 -3.98 -14.71 5.65
C ASP A 530 -5.21 -13.81 5.58
N SER A 531 -5.16 -12.70 6.31
CA SER A 531 -6.13 -11.62 6.09
C SER A 531 -6.21 -11.34 4.59
N GLY A 532 -7.40 -11.12 4.02
CA GLY A 532 -7.57 -10.93 2.56
C GLY A 532 -6.61 -9.90 1.96
N THR A 533 -6.20 -8.92 2.76
CA THR A 533 -5.20 -7.89 2.43
C THR A 533 -3.78 -8.44 2.21
N GLU A 534 -3.31 -9.41 3.01
CA GLU A 534 -1.99 -10.03 2.85
C GLU A 534 -1.91 -10.81 1.54
N ALA A 535 -2.92 -11.64 1.25
CA ALA A 535 -3.01 -12.38 0.01
C ALA A 535 -3.02 -11.45 -1.21
N MET A 536 -3.73 -10.32 -1.12
CA MET A 536 -3.77 -9.29 -2.16
C MET A 536 -2.40 -8.68 -2.42
N ASP A 537 -1.67 -8.25 -1.38
CA ASP A 537 -0.34 -7.66 -1.56
C ASP A 537 0.61 -8.65 -2.25
N LEU A 538 0.58 -9.92 -1.85
CA LEU A 538 1.36 -10.97 -2.50
C LEU A 538 0.97 -11.16 -3.97
N ALA A 539 -0.32 -11.10 -4.29
CA ALA A 539 -0.82 -11.18 -5.66
C ALA A 539 -0.34 -9.97 -6.50
N GLU A 540 -0.37 -8.76 -5.96
CA GLU A 540 0.16 -7.56 -6.62
C GLU A 540 1.66 -7.71 -6.94
N LEU A 541 2.46 -8.23 -6.00
CA LEU A 541 3.88 -8.49 -6.23
C LEU A 541 4.09 -9.54 -7.33
N GLN A 542 3.32 -10.63 -7.29
CA GLN A 542 3.37 -11.67 -8.33
C GLN A 542 2.98 -11.13 -9.71
N LEU A 543 1.97 -10.26 -9.78
CA LEU A 543 1.59 -9.57 -11.01
C LEU A 543 2.74 -8.69 -11.50
N GLY A 544 3.37 -7.89 -10.63
CA GLY A 544 4.52 -7.07 -10.99
C GLY A 544 5.68 -7.88 -11.57
N ARG A 545 6.01 -9.03 -10.95
CA ARG A 545 7.03 -9.97 -11.46
C ARG A 545 6.64 -10.55 -12.82
N TYR A 546 5.38 -10.93 -13.00
CA TYR A 546 4.86 -11.41 -14.28
C TYR A 546 5.04 -10.36 -15.39
N LEU A 547 4.70 -9.10 -15.13
CA LEU A 547 4.83 -8.00 -16.09
C LEU A 547 6.29 -7.70 -16.44
N ALA A 548 7.19 -7.72 -15.46
CA ALA A 548 8.62 -7.59 -15.70
C ALA A 548 9.12 -8.70 -16.65
N LEU A 549 8.72 -9.95 -16.42
CA LEU A 549 9.08 -11.08 -17.28
C LEU A 549 8.50 -10.94 -18.69
N GLN A 550 7.24 -10.49 -18.84
CA GLN A 550 6.65 -10.26 -20.17
C GLN A 550 7.37 -9.16 -20.94
N ARG A 551 7.82 -8.10 -20.26
CA ARG A 551 8.64 -7.04 -20.88
C ARG A 551 10.01 -7.58 -21.31
N ALA A 552 10.67 -8.36 -20.47
CA ALA A 552 11.96 -8.99 -20.81
C ALA A 552 11.83 -9.94 -22.02
N LYS A 553 10.77 -10.75 -22.06
CA LYS A 553 10.46 -11.63 -23.21
C LYS A 553 10.24 -10.85 -24.50
N ARG A 554 9.52 -9.72 -24.43
CA ARG A 554 9.32 -8.83 -25.59
C ARG A 554 10.65 -8.24 -26.09
N LYS A 555 11.48 -7.69 -25.19
CA LYS A 555 12.82 -7.17 -25.54
C LYS A 555 13.69 -8.24 -26.20
N LEU A 556 13.75 -9.44 -25.62
CA LEU A 556 14.52 -10.56 -26.18
C LEU A 556 14.03 -10.96 -27.59
N ARG A 557 12.71 -11.01 -27.80
CA ARG A 557 12.15 -11.30 -29.13
C ARG A 557 12.55 -10.24 -30.17
N THR A 558 12.52 -8.96 -29.79
CA THR A 558 12.97 -7.87 -30.67
C THR A 558 14.45 -8.02 -31.03
N VAL A 559 15.32 -8.29 -30.05
CA VAL A 559 16.75 -8.51 -30.28
C VAL A 559 16.99 -9.71 -31.22
N LEU A 560 16.28 -10.82 -31.01
CA LEU A 560 16.39 -12.01 -31.87
C LEU A 560 15.90 -11.74 -33.30
N LEU A 561 14.84 -10.94 -33.47
CA LEU A 561 14.34 -10.53 -34.79
C LEU A 561 15.35 -9.62 -35.50
N LEU A 562 15.92 -8.64 -34.81
CA LEU A 562 16.95 -7.75 -35.36
C LEU A 562 18.20 -8.52 -35.77
N ARG A 563 18.65 -9.48 -34.95
CA ARG A 563 19.78 -10.36 -35.29
C ARG A 563 19.48 -11.19 -36.54
N ARG A 564 18.25 -11.71 -36.68
CA ARG A 564 17.85 -12.46 -37.87
C ARG A 564 17.88 -11.59 -39.12
N ILE A 565 17.35 -10.37 -39.06
CA ILE A 565 17.38 -9.42 -40.18
C ILE A 565 18.83 -9.06 -40.53
N GLY A 566 19.70 -8.85 -39.52
CA GLY A 566 21.13 -8.60 -39.74
C GLY A 566 21.84 -9.75 -40.44
N MET A 567 21.56 -11.01 -40.04
CA MET A 567 22.14 -12.20 -40.69
C MET A 567 21.65 -12.35 -42.14
N GLU A 568 20.37 -12.13 -42.42
CA GLU A 568 19.83 -12.17 -43.79
C GLU A 568 20.44 -11.08 -44.68
N ALA A 569 20.67 -9.88 -44.15
CA ALA A 569 21.35 -8.79 -44.85
C ALA A 569 22.85 -9.08 -45.11
N SER A 570 23.52 -9.79 -44.20
CA SER A 570 24.91 -10.23 -44.40
C SER A 570 25.02 -11.26 -45.52
N VAL A 571 24.11 -12.24 -45.58
CA VAL A 571 24.11 -13.28 -46.64
C VAL A 571 23.88 -12.65 -48.02
N HIS A 572 22.95 -11.70 -48.15
CA HIS A 572 22.74 -10.99 -49.42
C HIS A 572 23.92 -10.12 -49.86
N ARG A 573 24.72 -9.58 -48.93
CA ARG A 573 25.97 -8.89 -49.26
C ARG A 573 27.05 -9.84 -49.77
N SER A 574 27.12 -11.05 -49.22
CA SER A 574 28.05 -12.08 -49.70
C SER A 574 27.73 -12.51 -51.14
N ASP A 575 26.46 -12.78 -51.44
CA ASP A 575 26.03 -13.25 -52.77
C ASP A 575 26.19 -12.20 -53.87
N GLN A 576 26.09 -10.91 -53.55
CA GLN A 576 26.31 -9.83 -54.53
C GLN A 576 27.78 -9.58 -54.84
N ASN A 577 28.71 -10.00 -53.96
CA ASN A 577 30.14 -9.79 -54.16
C ASN A 577 30.82 -10.93 -54.94
N GLU A 578 30.16 -12.08 -55.12
CA GLU A 578 30.67 -13.22 -55.91
C GLU A 578 30.30 -13.15 -57.41
N GLY A 579 29.53 -12.15 -57.86
CA GLY A 579 29.09 -12.00 -59.25
C GLY A 579 29.97 -11.16 -60.18
N GLY A 580 31.08 -10.61 -59.70
CA GLY A 580 31.95 -9.66 -60.42
C GLY A 580 33.26 -10.26 -60.94
N GLY A 581 33.23 -11.42 -61.58
CA GLY A 581 34.40 -12.01 -62.24
C GLY A 581 34.31 -11.92 -63.77
N ILE A 582 34.81 -10.83 -64.35
CA ILE A 582 35.26 -10.80 -65.75
C ILE A 582 36.69 -10.25 -65.76
N ASP A 583 37.57 -11.07 -66.35
CA ASP A 583 38.96 -10.87 -66.78
C ASP A 583 39.47 -9.43 -66.87
N ASP A 584 40.63 -9.16 -66.24
CA ASP A 584 41.87 -8.94 -66.98
C ASP A 584 43.11 -8.82 -66.06
N ARG A 585 44.05 -9.74 -66.32
CA ARG A 585 45.53 -9.64 -66.36
C ARG A 585 46.35 -8.80 -65.37
N ASP A 586 47.37 -9.51 -64.88
CA ASP A 586 48.78 -9.14 -64.65
C ASP A 586 49.14 -8.20 -63.48
N GLY A 587 49.86 -8.76 -62.51
CA GLY A 587 51.05 -8.12 -61.96
C GLY A 587 51.13 -7.90 -60.45
N ASP A 588 52.01 -8.68 -59.82
CA ASP A 588 52.84 -8.37 -58.64
C ASP A 588 52.25 -8.25 -57.22
N LYS A 589 52.63 -9.25 -56.41
CA LYS A 589 53.28 -9.23 -55.09
C LYS A 589 53.01 -8.07 -54.10
N ASP A 590 52.50 -8.48 -52.95
CA ASP A 590 52.87 -8.15 -51.55
C ASP A 590 51.55 -8.09 -50.74
N GLY A 591 51.32 -8.91 -49.72
CA GLY A 591 52.12 -8.99 -48.51
C GLY A 591 51.26 -8.53 -47.33
N ASP A 592 50.38 -9.43 -46.88
CA ASP A 592 49.99 -9.67 -45.49
C ASP A 592 49.81 -8.46 -44.53
N ARG A 593 48.55 -8.07 -44.30
CA ARG A 593 47.98 -7.48 -43.06
C ARG A 593 46.59 -6.93 -43.37
N HIS A 594 45.57 -7.42 -42.66
CA HIS A 594 44.24 -6.81 -42.42
C HIS A 594 43.16 -7.89 -42.42
N ARG A 595 43.10 -8.71 -41.36
CA ARG A 595 41.93 -9.55 -41.07
C ARG A 595 41.58 -9.65 -39.57
N ALA A 596 42.21 -8.82 -38.73
CA ALA A 596 42.04 -8.85 -37.28
C ALA A 596 41.12 -7.75 -36.71
N THR A 597 40.60 -6.84 -37.55
CA THR A 597 39.85 -5.66 -37.07
C THR A 597 38.34 -5.75 -37.20
N GLU A 598 37.80 -6.75 -37.91
CA GLU A 598 36.34 -6.92 -38.05
C GLU A 598 35.73 -7.78 -36.93
N GLU A 599 36.41 -8.84 -36.48
CA GLU A 599 35.92 -9.67 -35.35
C GLU A 599 35.97 -8.94 -33.99
N GLU A 600 36.92 -8.01 -33.79
CA GLU A 600 37.01 -7.21 -32.55
C GLU A 600 35.93 -6.11 -32.48
N ASN A 601 35.42 -5.62 -33.63
CA ASN A 601 34.34 -4.63 -33.65
C ASN A 601 32.96 -5.27 -33.44
N GLU A 602 32.70 -6.46 -33.98
CA GLU A 602 31.43 -7.17 -33.77
C GLU A 602 31.24 -7.65 -32.33
N THR A 603 32.34 -7.97 -31.63
CA THR A 603 32.29 -8.37 -30.21
C THR A 603 32.10 -7.17 -29.29
N ALA A 604 32.69 -6.02 -29.58
CA ALA A 604 32.47 -4.78 -28.83
C ALA A 604 31.02 -4.26 -28.93
N GLU A 605 30.41 -4.34 -30.11
CA GLU A 605 29.02 -3.90 -30.33
C GLU A 605 27.99 -4.82 -29.65
N ALA A 606 28.28 -6.13 -29.57
CA ALA A 606 27.46 -7.09 -28.84
C ALA A 606 27.53 -6.88 -27.31
N ASP A 607 28.70 -6.56 -26.77
CA ASP A 607 28.87 -6.26 -25.34
C ASP A 607 28.25 -4.91 -24.96
N GLU A 608 28.24 -3.93 -25.85
CA GLU A 608 27.53 -2.65 -25.65
C GLU A 608 26.02 -2.86 -25.54
N VAL A 609 25.41 -3.68 -26.41
CA VAL A 609 23.98 -4.01 -26.36
C VAL A 609 23.61 -4.82 -25.12
N VAL A 610 24.47 -5.74 -24.67
CA VAL A 610 24.25 -6.50 -23.42
C VAL A 610 24.36 -5.58 -22.19
N THR A 611 25.24 -4.58 -22.24
CA THR A 611 25.40 -3.58 -21.19
C THR A 611 24.24 -2.58 -21.17
N GLU A 612 23.68 -2.23 -22.33
CA GLU A 612 22.49 -1.36 -22.45
C GLU A 612 21.20 -2.08 -21.98
N ILE A 613 21.08 -3.39 -22.22
CA ILE A 613 20.00 -4.23 -21.67
C ILE A 613 20.08 -4.30 -20.13
N ARG A 614 21.28 -4.22 -19.56
CA ARG A 614 21.51 -4.19 -18.10
C ARG A 614 21.27 -2.81 -17.48
N SER A 615 21.40 -1.71 -18.23
CA SER A 615 21.53 -0.36 -17.66
C SER A 615 20.41 0.65 -17.95
N GLY A 616 19.44 0.43 -18.86
CA GLY A 616 18.54 1.55 -19.19
C GLY A 616 17.15 1.27 -19.76
N SER A 617 16.17 2.02 -19.25
CA SER A 617 14.77 2.11 -19.68
C SER A 617 14.42 3.41 -20.43
N ALA A 618 15.39 4.26 -20.79
CA ALA A 618 15.10 5.64 -21.22
C ALA A 618 15.58 6.04 -22.63
N SER A 619 16.43 5.27 -23.32
CA SER A 619 17.15 5.77 -24.52
C SER A 619 16.38 5.68 -25.87
N PHE A 620 15.44 4.74 -26.03
CA PHE A 620 14.99 4.35 -27.37
C PHE A 620 14.03 5.32 -28.10
N ALA A 621 13.49 6.35 -27.43
CA ALA A 621 12.58 7.30 -28.06
C ALA A 621 13.26 8.18 -29.15
N SER A 622 14.59 8.35 -29.08
CA SER A 622 15.35 9.18 -30.02
C SER A 622 15.71 8.46 -31.33
N VAL A 623 15.75 7.13 -31.37
CA VAL A 623 16.24 6.38 -32.53
C VAL A 623 15.13 6.19 -33.59
N ASN A 624 13.88 6.09 -33.17
CA ASN A 624 12.74 5.89 -34.08
C ASN A 624 12.41 7.12 -34.97
N ALA A 625 12.92 8.31 -34.65
CA ALA A 625 12.67 9.51 -35.46
C ALA A 625 13.56 9.62 -36.71
N ARG A 626 14.61 8.79 -36.86
CA ARG A 626 15.55 8.85 -38.00
C ARG A 626 15.37 7.79 -39.07
N VAL A 627 14.50 6.79 -38.84
CA VAL A 627 14.24 5.70 -39.81
C VAL A 627 12.91 5.90 -40.56
N CYS A 628 12.18 6.96 -40.25
CA CYS A 628 10.99 7.39 -41.02
C CYS A 628 11.15 8.83 -41.52
N THR A 629 12.19 9.07 -42.33
CA THR A 629 12.25 10.13 -43.35
C THR A 629 13.05 9.65 -44.54
#